data_AF-A0A953E2V2-F1
#
_entry.id   AF-A0A953E2V2-F1
#
_cell.length_a   1.000
_cell.length_b   1.000
_cell.length_c   1.000
_cell.angle_alpha   90.00
_cell.angle_beta   90.00
_cell.angle_gamma   90.00
#
_symmetry.space_group_name_H-M   'P 1'
#
loop_
_entity.id
_entity.type
_entity.pdbx_description
1 polymer ?
#
loop_
_entity_poly.entity_id
_entity_poly.type
_entity_poly.pdbx_seq_one_letter_code
_entity_poly.pdbx_strand_id
1 'polypeptide(L)'
;MAESHDGIGQQRGTPGGGIPDDETISKVGKALRQVAEIKEAYTERLASASTEAERQELALRAENAALQALDEQGLSVDRYDEVITAAQTDPDLERRVLTAARMS
;
A
#
# COMPACT_ATOMS: atom_id res chain seq x y z
N MET A 1 40.57 30.86 15.27
CA MET A 1 40.39 29.76 16.24
C MET A 1 39.01 29.95 16.84
N ALA A 2 38.00 29.11 16.73
CA ALA A 2 37.79 27.87 16.01
C ALA A 2 36.24 27.76 15.89
N GLU A 3 35.74 27.63 14.67
CA GLU A 3 34.88 26.52 14.24
C GLU A 3 33.42 26.60 14.71
N SER A 4 32.63 27.24 13.86
CA SER A 4 31.22 26.97 13.62
C SER A 4 31.04 25.47 13.33
N HIS A 5 30.41 24.73 14.24
CA HIS A 5 29.92 23.38 13.94
C HIS A 5 28.41 23.46 13.68
N ASP A 6 28.14 23.62 12.39
CA ASP A 6 26.94 23.17 11.72
C ASP A 6 26.70 21.69 12.05
N GLY A 7 25.52 21.38 12.57
CA GLY A 7 25.13 20.06 13.03
C GLY A 7 23.66 19.81 12.75
N ILE A 8 23.23 20.09 11.52
CA ILE A 8 22.00 19.54 10.96
C ILE A 8 22.13 18.01 10.92
N GLY A 9 21.73 17.39 12.04
CA GLY A 9 21.49 15.96 12.14
C GLY A 9 20.38 15.58 11.17
N GLN A 10 20.81 15.04 10.03
CA GLN A 10 19.99 14.52 8.97
C GLN A 10 19.06 13.42 9.52
N GLN A 11 17.76 13.60 9.36
CA GLN A 11 16.86 12.50 8.98
C GLN A 11 15.93 13.01 7.86
N ARG A 12 16.58 13.34 6.74
CA ARG A 12 15.90 13.32 5.43
C ARG A 12 15.74 11.83 5.09
N GLY A 13 14.53 11.31 5.22
CA GLY A 13 14.17 10.05 4.57
C GLY A 13 14.36 10.25 3.08
N THR A 14 15.47 9.74 2.55
CA THR A 14 15.68 9.59 1.12
C THR A 14 14.52 8.76 0.55
N PRO A 15 13.81 9.19 -0.50
CA PRO A 15 13.06 8.25 -1.34
C PRO A 15 14.11 7.41 -2.09
N GLY A 16 14.60 6.38 -1.41
CA GLY A 16 15.58 5.48 -1.95
C GLY A 16 14.91 4.52 -2.91
N GLY A 17 15.19 4.67 -4.21
CA GLY A 17 14.99 3.65 -5.23
C GLY A 17 15.89 2.43 -5.00
N GLY A 18 15.70 1.78 -3.85
CA GLY A 18 16.30 0.52 -3.45
C GLY A 18 15.22 -0.53 -3.26
N ILE A 19 15.62 -1.80 -3.32
CA ILE A 19 14.72 -2.93 -3.07
C ILE A 19 14.02 -2.71 -1.72
N PRO A 20 12.68 -2.80 -1.65
CA PRO A 20 11.97 -2.62 -0.40
C PRO A 20 12.43 -3.65 0.64
N ASP A 21 12.62 -3.16 1.87
CA ASP A 21 12.94 -3.97 3.04
C ASP A 21 11.79 -4.91 3.43
N ASP A 22 12.13 -5.97 4.19
CA ASP A 22 11.17 -7.01 4.61
C ASP A 22 10.00 -6.48 5.43
N GLU A 23 10.20 -5.42 6.23
CA GLU A 23 9.11 -4.77 6.96
C GLU A 23 8.12 -4.10 5.99
N THR A 24 8.63 -3.33 5.03
CA THR A 24 7.81 -2.74 3.97
C THR A 24 7.04 -3.83 3.21
N ILE A 25 7.71 -4.92 2.82
CA ILE A 25 7.08 -6.03 2.10
C ILE A 25 5.98 -6.68 2.93
N SER A 26 6.20 -6.87 4.24
CA SER A 26 5.19 -7.42 5.15
C SER A 26 3.96 -6.51 5.23
N LYS A 27 4.15 -5.21 5.43
CA LYS A 27 3.07 -4.21 5.46
C LYS A 27 2.31 -4.20 4.14
N VAL A 28 3.02 -4.23 3.01
CA VAL A 28 2.41 -4.23 1.67
C VAL A 28 1.64 -5.53 1.44
N GLY A 29 2.15 -6.68 1.89
CA GLY A 29 1.41 -7.94 1.85
C GLY A 29 0.09 -7.87 2.64
N LYS A 30 0.13 -7.34 3.88
CA LYS A 30 -1.07 -7.14 4.71
C LYS A 30 -2.09 -6.22 4.04
N ALA A 31 -1.62 -5.10 3.52
CA ALA A 31 -2.44 -4.16 2.77
C ALA A 31 -3.02 -4.79 1.51
N LEU A 32 -2.21 -5.51 0.73
CA LEU A 32 -2.62 -6.16 -0.52
C LEU A 32 -3.78 -7.14 -0.27
N ARG A 33 -3.69 -7.95 0.80
CA ARG A 33 -4.78 -8.84 1.17
C ARG A 33 -6.04 -8.06 1.54
N GLN A 34 -5.94 -7.08 2.43
CA GLN A 34 -7.12 -6.30 2.86
C GLN A 34 -7.78 -5.57 1.69
N VAL A 35 -6.97 -4.98 0.80
CA VAL A 35 -7.47 -4.34 -0.42
C VAL A 35 -8.15 -5.35 -1.34
N ALA A 36 -7.63 -6.57 -1.46
CA ALA A 36 -8.28 -7.63 -2.23
C ALA A 36 -9.63 -8.03 -1.61
N GLU A 37 -9.69 -8.25 -0.29
CA GLU A 37 -10.93 -8.58 0.43
C GLU A 37 -11.98 -7.46 0.28
N ILE A 38 -11.56 -6.19 0.37
CA ILE A 38 -12.42 -5.04 0.11
C ILE A 38 -12.94 -5.09 -1.32
N LYS A 39 -12.06 -5.26 -2.31
CA LYS A 39 -12.47 -5.32 -3.73
C LYS A 39 -13.50 -6.41 -3.97
N GLU A 40 -13.26 -7.63 -3.47
CA GLU A 40 -14.21 -8.74 -3.60
C GLU A 40 -15.57 -8.39 -2.98
N ALA A 41 -15.58 -7.92 -1.73
CA ALA A 41 -16.81 -7.54 -1.03
C ALA A 41 -17.59 -6.43 -1.75
N TYR A 42 -16.90 -5.43 -2.31
CA TYR A 42 -17.55 -4.35 -3.06
C TYR A 42 -17.97 -4.78 -4.46
N THR A 43 -17.25 -5.70 -5.13
CA THR A 43 -17.70 -6.29 -6.40
C THR A 43 -19.04 -7.00 -6.23
N GLU A 44 -19.23 -7.79 -5.17
CA GLU A 44 -20.50 -8.45 -4.88
C GLU A 44 -21.65 -7.43 -4.63
N ARG A 45 -21.36 -6.37 -3.87
CA ARG A 45 -22.32 -5.29 -3.59
C ARG A 45 -22.68 -4.50 -4.85
N LEU A 46 -21.69 -4.17 -5.68
CA LEU A 46 -21.88 -3.47 -6.95
C LEU A 46 -22.69 -4.30 -7.95
N ALA A 47 -22.48 -5.61 -7.98
CA ALA A 47 -23.27 -6.53 -8.80
C ALA A 47 -24.74 -6.61 -8.34
N SER A 48 -24.97 -6.44 -7.04
CA SER A 48 -26.31 -6.41 -6.44
C SER A 48 -26.99 -5.04 -6.52
N ALA A 49 -26.24 -4.00 -6.87
CA ALA A 49 -26.73 -2.63 -6.84
C ALA A 49 -27.71 -2.35 -7.98
N SER A 50 -28.87 -1.78 -7.64
CA SER A 50 -29.98 -1.59 -8.60
C SER A 50 -29.93 -0.26 -9.34
N THR A 51 -29.20 0.72 -8.81
CA THR A 51 -29.14 2.08 -9.35
C THR A 51 -27.72 2.56 -9.55
N GLU A 52 -27.54 3.50 -10.49
CA GLU A 52 -26.23 4.10 -10.73
C GLU A 52 -25.74 4.95 -9.55
N ALA A 53 -26.66 5.56 -8.80
CA ALA A 53 -26.32 6.31 -7.60
C ALA A 53 -25.74 5.38 -6.51
N GLU A 54 -26.36 4.22 -6.31
CA GLU A 54 -25.88 3.21 -5.35
C GLU A 54 -24.53 2.63 -5.78
N ARG A 55 -24.33 2.39 -7.08
CA ARG A 55 -23.02 1.97 -7.61
C ARG A 55 -21.93 3.00 -7.38
N GLN A 56 -22.21 4.29 -7.61
CA GLN A 56 -21.26 5.36 -7.33
C GLN A 56 -20.92 5.45 -5.82
N GLU A 57 -21.91 5.35 -4.95
CA GLU A 57 -21.67 5.38 -3.50
C GLU A 57 -20.80 4.20 -3.05
N LEU A 58 -21.09 2.99 -3.54
CA LEU A 58 -20.31 1.80 -3.25
C LEU A 58 -18.87 1.92 -3.76
N ALA A 59 -18.66 2.47 -4.96
CA ALA A 59 -17.32 2.70 -5.51
C ALA A 59 -16.50 3.66 -4.62
N LEU A 60 -17.10 4.79 -4.22
CA LEU A 60 -16.44 5.75 -3.32
C LEU A 60 -16.09 5.14 -1.97
N ARG A 61 -16.98 4.32 -1.40
CA ARG A 61 -16.73 3.60 -0.15
C ARG A 61 -15.63 2.55 -0.29
N ALA A 62 -15.56 1.85 -1.42
CA ALA A 62 -14.49 0.90 -1.71
C ALA A 62 -13.13 1.59 -1.77
N GLU A 63 -13.07 2.73 -2.46
CA GLU A 63 -11.85 3.55 -2.58
C GLU A 63 -11.39 4.05 -1.21
N ASN A 64 -12.31 4.59 -0.40
CA ASN A 64 -11.98 5.04 0.95
C ASN A 64 -11.51 3.88 1.85
N ALA A 65 -12.18 2.73 1.80
CA ALA A 65 -11.79 1.56 2.57
C ALA A 65 -10.39 1.06 2.19
N ALA A 66 -10.06 1.05 0.89
CA ALA A 66 -8.73 0.69 0.43
C ALA A 66 -7.66 1.66 0.96
N LEU A 67 -7.93 2.97 0.95
CA LEU A 67 -7.02 3.97 1.54
C LEU A 67 -6.85 3.78 3.04
N GLN A 68 -7.92 3.48 3.77
CA GLN A 68 -7.84 3.19 5.21
C GLN A 68 -7.00 1.94 5.49
N ALA A 69 -7.15 0.87 4.69
CA ALA A 69 -6.35 -0.34 4.86
C ALA A 69 -4.84 -0.07 4.71
N LEU A 70 -4.46 0.89 3.87
CA LEU A 70 -3.06 1.33 3.72
C LEU A 70 -2.60 2.12 4.96
N ASP A 71 -3.40 3.09 5.39
CA ASP A 71 -3.14 3.92 6.58
C ASP A 71 -2.98 3.07 7.85
N GLU A 72 -3.81 2.04 8.03
CA GLU A 72 -3.73 1.11 9.16
C GLU A 72 -2.42 0.31 9.20
N GLN A 73 -1.76 0.10 8.05
CA GLN A 73 -0.43 -0.52 8.00
C GLN A 73 0.71 0.50 8.17
N GLY A 74 0.39 1.78 8.33
CA GLY A 74 1.35 2.88 8.29
C GLY A 74 1.99 3.04 6.91
N LEU A 75 1.26 2.68 5.85
CA LEU A 75 1.72 2.79 4.47
C LEU A 75 1.05 3.99 3.78
N SER A 76 1.84 4.79 3.08
CA SER A 76 1.33 5.75 2.12
C SER A 76 0.96 5.06 0.81
N VAL A 77 -0.02 5.61 0.08
CA VAL A 77 -0.45 5.12 -1.23
C VAL A 77 0.73 5.03 -2.20
N ASP A 78 1.56 6.07 -2.25
CA ASP A 78 2.75 6.10 -3.11
C ASP A 78 3.72 4.95 -2.82
N ARG A 79 3.94 4.63 -1.53
CA ARG A 79 4.86 3.56 -1.13
C ARG A 79 4.29 2.18 -1.45
N TYR A 80 2.98 2.00 -1.27
CA TYR A 80 2.31 0.79 -1.71
C TYR A 80 2.43 0.61 -3.22
N ASP A 81 2.09 1.64 -4.00
CA ASP A 81 2.13 1.61 -5.46
C ASP A 81 3.54 1.35 -6.01
N GLU A 82 4.56 1.98 -5.41
CA GLU A 82 5.96 1.75 -5.78
C GLU A 82 6.36 0.28 -5.61
N VAL A 83 5.99 -0.35 -4.49
CA VAL A 83 6.32 -1.77 -4.23
C VAL A 83 5.55 -2.69 -5.16
N ILE A 84 4.28 -2.42 -5.43
CA ILE A 84 3.47 -3.19 -6.38
C ILE A 84 4.02 -3.04 -7.80
N THR A 85 4.42 -1.83 -8.21
CA THR A 85 5.05 -1.56 -9.50
C THR A 85 6.39 -2.27 -9.63
N ALA A 86 7.23 -2.24 -8.58
CA ALA A 86 8.48 -2.98 -8.56
C ALA A 86 8.25 -4.50 -8.66
N ALA A 87 7.27 -5.04 -7.92
CA ALA A 87 6.90 -6.46 -7.95
C ALA A 87 6.48 -6.94 -9.34
N GLN A 88 5.82 -6.11 -10.15
CA GLN A 88 5.48 -6.46 -11.54
C GLN A 88 6.71 -6.71 -12.44
N THR A 89 7.84 -6.09 -12.10
CA THR A 89 9.10 -6.23 -12.86
C THR A 89 10.11 -7.15 -12.20
N ASP A 90 9.93 -7.48 -10.93
CA ASP A 90 10.81 -8.33 -10.13
C ASP A 90 10.04 -9.54 -9.57
N PRO A 91 10.19 -10.73 -10.17
CA PRO A 91 9.44 -11.91 -9.77
C PRO A 91 9.85 -12.44 -8.38
N ASP A 92 11.00 -12.06 -7.85
CA ASP A 92 11.36 -12.42 -6.47
C ASP A 92 10.57 -11.58 -5.47
N LEU A 93 10.52 -10.27 -5.69
CA LEU A 93 9.74 -9.33 -4.92
C LEU A 93 8.24 -9.65 -4.98
N GLU A 94 7.71 -9.97 -6.16
CA GLU A 94 6.32 -10.44 -6.31
C GLU A 94 6.04 -11.62 -5.37
N ARG A 95 6.87 -12.67 -5.42
CA ARG A 95 6.71 -13.85 -4.56
C ARG A 95 6.77 -13.49 -3.08
N ARG A 96 7.66 -12.57 -2.67
CA ARG A 96 7.78 -12.14 -1.27
C ARG A 96 6.52 -11.38 -0.82
N VAL A 97 6.01 -10.45 -1.62
CA VAL A 97 4.78 -9.71 -1.34
C VAL A 97 3.57 -10.66 -1.27
N LEU A 98 3.42 -11.57 -2.23
CA LEU A 98 2.33 -12.56 -2.23
C LEU A 98 2.42 -13.52 -1.04
N THR A 99 3.63 -13.95 -0.68
CA THR A 99 3.86 -14.78 0.51
C THR A 99 3.47 -14.01 1.77
N ALA A 100 3.90 -12.76 1.90
CA ALA A 100 3.51 -11.91 3.02
C ALA A 100 1.99 -11.76 3.11
N ALA A 101 1.30 -11.51 1.99
CA ALA A 101 -0.17 -11.40 1.96
C ALA A 101 -0.87 -12.67 2.45
N ARG A 102 -0.35 -13.84 2.08
CA ARG A 102 -0.88 -15.14 2.55
C ARG A 102 -0.64 -15.38 4.04
N MET A 103 0.45 -14.86 4.60
CA MET A 103 0.85 -15.07 6.00
C MET A 103 0.32 -14.00 6.97
N SER A 104 -0.34 -12.98 6.44
CA SER A 104 -0.76 -11.79 7.18
C SER A 104 -1.90 -12.05 8.16
#